data_AF-A0A8X6XCE2-F1
#
_entry.id   AF-A0A8X6XCE2-F1
#
_cell.length_a   1.000
_cell.length_b   1.000
_cell.length_c   1.000
_cell.angle_alpha   90.00
_cell.angle_beta   90.00
_cell.angle_gamma   90.00
#
_symmetry.space_group_name_H-M   'P 1'
#
loop_
_entity.id
_entity.type
_entity.pdbx_description
1 polymer ?
#
loop_
_entity_poly.entity_id
_entity_poly.type
_entity_poly.pdbx_seq_one_letter_code
_entity_poly.pdbx_strand_id
1 'polypeptide(L)'
;MLTTSSLHVRNVSVKELWGLDVLGITDPLLNENMKENFDLTNFKNKMKILPYGRYEVKLPWKCNSENLPSNKELTWKRHLQMMNKLRNGKFFDDYKSVFRKWEDLNMQEVKLNNECHYLRIDL
;
A
#
# COMPACT_ATOMS: atom_id res chain seq x y z
N MET A 1 -16.33 8.99 -20.11
CA MET A 1 -15.06 9.63 -20.53
C MET A 1 -13.96 9.14 -19.62
N LEU A 2 -13.00 8.37 -20.15
CA LEU A 2 -11.85 7.87 -19.40
C LEU A 2 -10.78 8.96 -19.41
N THR A 3 -10.51 9.61 -18.28
CA THR A 3 -9.36 10.50 -18.13
C THR A 3 -8.14 9.66 -17.76
N THR A 4 -7.39 9.26 -18.77
CA THR A 4 -6.04 8.70 -18.60
C THR A 4 -5.09 9.81 -18.19
N SER A 5 -4.83 9.94 -16.89
CA SER A 5 -3.70 10.75 -16.41
C SER A 5 -2.41 9.97 -16.62
N SER A 6 -1.82 10.14 -17.81
CA SER A 6 -0.44 9.73 -18.07
C SER A 6 0.48 10.63 -17.24
N LEU A 7 1.25 10.04 -16.33
CA LEU A 7 2.39 10.72 -15.73
C LEU A 7 3.44 10.80 -16.83
N HIS A 8 3.32 11.82 -17.68
CA HIS A 8 4.40 12.18 -18.60
C HIS A 8 5.59 12.48 -17.69
N VAL A 9 6.55 11.55 -17.65
CA VAL A 9 7.81 11.72 -16.94
C VAL A 9 8.51 12.87 -17.65
N ARG A 10 8.16 14.10 -17.25
CA ARG A 10 9.09 15.22 -17.28
C ARG A 10 10.34 14.70 -16.61
N ASN A 11 11.50 15.17 -17.05
CA ASN A 11 12.82 14.72 -16.60
C ASN A 11 13.01 15.07 -15.10
N VAL A 12 12.28 14.38 -14.23
CA VAL A 12 12.17 14.63 -12.80
C VAL A 12 13.24 13.78 -12.17
N SER A 13 14.21 14.44 -11.55
CA SER A 13 15.27 13.79 -10.83
C SER A 13 14.69 12.92 -9.70
N VAL A 14 15.41 11.85 -9.33
CA VAL A 14 15.02 11.00 -8.20
C VAL A 14 14.79 11.84 -6.94
N LYS A 15 15.59 12.89 -6.74
CA LYS A 15 15.44 13.83 -5.62
C LYS A 15 14.09 14.56 -5.62
N GLU A 16 13.60 14.95 -6.79
CA GLU A 16 12.30 15.61 -6.93
C GLU A 16 11.14 14.63 -6.75
N LEU A 17 11.31 13.35 -7.12
CA LEU A 17 10.32 12.30 -6.82
C LEU A 17 10.17 12.03 -5.31
N TRP A 18 11.25 12.20 -4.55
CA TRP A 18 11.24 12.13 -3.08
C TRP A 18 10.87 13.45 -2.40
N GLY A 19 10.52 14.49 -3.17
CA GLY A 19 10.01 15.73 -2.61
C GLY A 19 8.72 15.47 -1.83
N LEU A 20 8.63 15.98 -0.60
CA LEU A 20 7.48 15.77 0.29
C LEU A 20 6.17 16.20 -0.39
N ASP A 21 6.20 17.30 -1.15
CA ASP A 21 5.06 17.78 -1.94
C ASP A 21 4.62 16.77 -3.03
N VAL A 22 5.57 16.11 -3.69
CA VAL A 22 5.31 15.09 -4.73
C VAL A 22 4.76 13.81 -4.10
N LEU A 23 5.19 13.48 -2.88
CA LEU A 23 4.64 12.39 -2.07
C LEU A 23 3.28 12.75 -1.43
N GLY A 24 2.77 13.95 -1.66
CA GLY A 24 1.51 14.43 -1.08
C GLY A 24 1.58 14.74 0.42
N ILE A 25 2.79 14.79 0.97
CA ILE A 25 3.11 15.16 2.34
C ILE A 25 3.42 16.65 2.34
N THR A 26 2.40 17.49 2.49
CA THR A 26 2.58 18.94 2.55
C THR A 26 2.92 19.36 3.98
N ASP A 27 3.86 20.28 4.17
CA ASP A 27 4.13 20.87 5.49
C ASP A 27 2.86 21.61 5.98
N PRO A 28 2.24 21.20 7.09
CA PRO A 28 1.05 21.86 7.63
C PRO A 28 1.28 23.34 7.95
N LEU A 29 2.54 23.76 8.13
CA LEU A 29 2.90 25.15 8.43
C LEU A 29 2.75 26.08 7.22
N LEU A 30 2.76 25.55 6.00
CA LEU A 30 2.63 26.34 4.75
C LEU A 30 1.17 26.62 4.36
N ASN A 31 0.20 25.87 4.90
CA ASN A 31 -1.22 26.03 4.57
C ASN A 31 -1.99 26.45 5.82
N GLU A 32 -2.42 27.71 5.89
CA GLU A 32 -3.16 28.23 7.05
C GLU A 32 -4.48 27.48 7.32
N ASN A 33 -5.06 26.87 6.28
CA ASN A 33 -6.26 26.04 6.38
C ASN A 33 -5.97 24.59 6.81
N MET A 34 -4.70 24.13 6.76
CA MET A 34 -4.26 22.82 7.30
C MET A 34 -3.71 22.94 8.72
N LYS A 35 -3.74 24.14 9.32
CA LYS A 35 -3.54 24.36 10.76
C LYS A 35 -4.64 23.76 11.63
N GLU A 36 -5.61 23.04 11.07
CA GLU A 36 -6.44 22.14 11.86
C GLU A 36 -5.58 20.99 12.41
N ASN A 37 -4.94 21.31 13.53
CA ASN A 37 -4.57 20.39 14.59
C ASN A 37 -3.54 19.31 14.20
N PHE A 38 -2.35 19.71 13.78
CA PHE A 38 -1.14 18.98 14.21
C PHE A 38 -0.88 19.25 15.69
N ASP A 39 -1.90 18.96 16.50
CA ASP A 39 -1.92 19.18 17.92
C ASP A 39 -1.04 18.08 18.52
N LEU A 40 0.15 18.46 18.99
CA LEU A 40 1.06 17.54 19.68
C LEU A 40 0.35 16.78 20.81
N THR A 41 -0.70 17.36 21.39
CA THR A 41 -1.51 16.68 22.41
C THR A 41 -2.31 15.53 21.80
N ASN A 42 -2.93 15.70 20.63
CA ASN A 42 -3.60 14.62 19.90
C ASN A 42 -2.63 13.52 19.46
N PHE A 43 -1.41 13.88 19.03
CA PHE A 43 -0.37 12.90 18.71
C PHE A 43 -0.01 12.06 19.94
N LYS A 44 0.29 12.71 21.08
CA LYS A 44 0.58 12.03 22.35
C LYS A 44 -0.59 11.16 22.82
N ASN A 45 -1.83 11.63 22.68
CA ASN A 45 -3.03 10.89 23.07
C ASN A 45 -3.29 9.66 22.18
N LYS A 46 -2.93 9.72 20.89
CA LYS A 46 -3.09 8.61 19.93
C LYS A 46 -1.90 7.63 19.92
N MET A 47 -0.80 7.97 20.59
CA MET A 47 0.41 7.17 20.67
C MET A 47 0.28 6.12 21.79
N LYS A 48 0.48 4.87 21.43
CA LYS A 48 0.49 3.73 22.35
C LYS A 48 1.90 3.21 22.53
N ILE A 49 2.23 2.79 23.75
CA ILE A 49 3.49 2.09 24.04
C ILE A 49 3.17 0.60 24.08
N LEU A 50 3.76 -0.14 23.16
CA LEU A 50 3.72 -1.59 23.06
C LEU A 50 4.82 -2.21 23.95
N PRO A 51 4.76 -3.52 24.24
CA PRO A 51 5.83 -4.23 24.94
C PRO A 51 7.20 -3.97 24.30
N TYR A 52 8.26 -4.02 25.12
CA TYR A 52 9.64 -3.73 24.71
C TYR A 52 9.90 -2.27 24.27
N GLY A 53 9.06 -1.33 24.69
CA GLY A 53 9.30 0.11 24.46
C GLY A 53 9.06 0.58 23.03
N ARG A 54 8.27 -0.16 22.25
CA ARG A 54 7.89 0.25 20.88
C ARG A 54 6.72 1.22 20.93
N TYR A 55 6.76 2.27 20.11
CA TYR A 55 5.68 3.25 20.01
C TYR A 55 4.86 3.01 18.75
N GLU A 56 3.54 2.97 18.88
CA GLU A 56 2.57 2.89 17.79
C GLU A 56 1.75 4.18 17.76
N VAL A 57 1.65 4.85 16.62
CA VAL A 57 0.78 6.02 16.45
C VAL A 57 0.02 5.90 15.14
N LYS A 58 -1.29 6.20 15.17
CA LYS A 58 -2.09 6.25 13.95
C LYS A 58 -1.72 7.50 13.15
N LEU A 59 -1.30 7.31 11.90
CA LEU A 59 -1.00 8.41 11.00
C LEU A 59 -2.24 9.30 10.79
N PRO A 60 -2.08 10.63 10.75
CA PRO A 60 -3.15 11.56 10.44
C PRO A 60 -3.42 11.53 8.93
N TRP A 61 -4.02 10.45 8.44
CA TRP A 61 -4.50 10.41 7.06
C TRP A 61 -5.57 11.49 6.88
N LYS A 62 -5.61 12.13 5.70
CA LYS A 62 -6.68 13.06 5.34
C LYS A 62 -8.02 12.31 5.48
N CYS A 63 -8.95 12.83 6.29
CA CYS A 63 -10.30 12.26 6.47
C CYS A 63 -11.09 12.14 5.15
N ASN A 64 -10.69 12.89 4.12
CA ASN A 64 -11.32 12.87 2.80
C ASN A 64 -10.56 11.93 1.85
N SER A 65 -10.16 10.74 2.29
CA SER A 65 -9.78 9.72 1.31
C SER A 65 -11.06 9.31 0.58
N GLU A 66 -11.34 9.95 -0.54
CA GLU A 66 -12.20 9.35 -1.55
C GLU A 66 -11.77 7.88 -1.67
N ASN A 67 -12.73 6.95 -1.57
CA ASN A 67 -12.44 5.53 -1.65
C ASN A 67 -11.52 5.32 -2.85
N LEU A 68 -10.29 4.83 -2.59
CA LEU A 68 -9.33 4.61 -3.67
C LEU A 68 -10.03 3.79 -4.76
N PRO A 69 -9.92 4.20 -6.04
CA PRO A 69 -10.60 3.50 -7.10
C PRO A 69 -10.17 2.03 -7.07
N SER A 70 -11.16 1.14 -7.01
CA SER A 70 -10.90 -0.28 -6.92
C SER A 70 -10.21 -0.77 -8.19
N ASN A 71 -8.98 -1.29 -8.05
CA ASN A 71 -8.24 -1.86 -9.17
C ASN A 71 -8.63 -3.32 -9.47
N LYS A 72 -9.74 -3.81 -8.90
CA LYS A 72 -10.11 -5.23 -8.92
C LYS A 72 -10.28 -5.79 -10.34
N GLU A 73 -10.98 -5.07 -11.21
CA GLU A 73 -11.26 -5.55 -12.57
C GLU A 73 -9.99 -5.61 -13.45
N LEU A 74 -9.13 -4.60 -13.36
CA LEU A 74 -7.86 -4.59 -14.10
C LEU A 74 -6.92 -5.69 -13.61
N THR A 75 -6.80 -5.85 -12.29
CA THR A 75 -6.00 -6.94 -11.69
C THR A 75 -6.52 -8.31 -12.13
N TRP A 76 -7.85 -8.48 -12.19
CA TRP A 76 -8.46 -9.71 -12.69
C TRP A 76 -8.15 -9.97 -14.17
N LYS A 77 -8.26 -8.95 -15.04
CA LYS A 77 -7.89 -9.08 -16.46
C LYS A 77 -6.42 -9.45 -16.63
N ARG A 78 -5.51 -8.81 -15.89
CA ARG A 78 -4.07 -9.15 -15.89
C ARG A 78 -3.82 -10.57 -15.40
N HIS A 79 -4.52 -11.00 -14.36
CA HIS A 79 -4.45 -12.37 -13.85
C HIS A 79 -4.85 -13.39 -14.91
N LEU A 80 -5.98 -13.19 -15.61
CA LEU A 80 -6.41 -14.08 -16.69
C LEU A 80 -5.38 -14.18 -17.83
N GLN A 81 -4.80 -13.04 -18.24
CA GLN A 81 -3.76 -13.02 -19.26
C GLN A 81 -2.49 -13.78 -18.82
N MET A 82 -2.07 -13.59 -17.58
CA MET A 82 -0.95 -14.33 -16.98
C MET A 82 -1.23 -15.84 -16.99
N MET A 83 -2.42 -16.26 -16.55
CA MET A 83 -2.82 -17.66 -16.51
C MET A 83 -2.83 -18.30 -17.91
N ASN A 84 -3.29 -17.58 -18.94
CA ASN A 84 -3.25 -18.04 -20.32
C ASN A 84 -1.80 -18.23 -20.80
N LYS A 85 -0.89 -17.28 -20.49
CA LYS A 85 0.53 -17.40 -20.84
C LYS A 85 1.19 -18.59 -20.15
N LEU A 86 0.92 -18.81 -18.86
CA LEU A 86 1.46 -19.94 -18.10
C LEU A 86 1.02 -21.28 -18.68
N ARG A 87 -0.27 -21.40 -19.05
CA ARG A 87 -0.81 -22.62 -19.68
C ARG A 87 -0.18 -22.88 -21.05
N ASN A 88 -0.09 -21.86 -21.89
CA ASN A 88 0.49 -22.00 -23.23
C ASN A 88 2.01 -22.29 -23.17
N GLY A 89 2.70 -21.71 -22.19
CA GLY A 89 4.14 -21.90 -21.99
C GLY A 89 4.52 -23.18 -21.22
N LYS A 90 3.55 -24.02 -20.82
CA LYS A 90 3.76 -25.23 -19.99
C LYS A 90 4.42 -24.97 -18.61
N PHE A 91 4.45 -23.73 -18.14
CA PHE A 91 4.99 -23.35 -16.82
C PHE A 91 3.96 -23.43 -15.68
N PHE A 92 2.75 -23.90 -15.99
CA PHE A 92 1.64 -23.91 -15.04
C PHE A 92 1.93 -24.78 -13.81
N ASP A 93 2.53 -25.95 -14.01
CA ASP A 93 2.85 -26.87 -12.91
C ASP A 93 4.01 -26.36 -12.04
N ASP A 94 5.03 -25.78 -12.66
CA ASP A 94 6.14 -25.12 -11.95
C ASP A 94 5.61 -23.97 -11.08
N TYR A 95 4.73 -23.14 -11.64
CA TYR A 95 4.07 -22.07 -10.90
C TYR A 95 3.25 -22.61 -9.72
N LYS A 96 2.50 -23.70 -9.93
CA LYS A 96 1.75 -24.36 -8.85
C LYS A 96 2.65 -24.92 -7.75
N SER A 97 3.85 -25.39 -8.09
CA SER A 97 4.81 -25.92 -7.11
C SER A 97 5.28 -24.88 -6.10
N VAL A 98 5.32 -23.59 -6.50
CA VAL A 98 5.69 -22.49 -5.60
C VAL A 98 4.69 -22.36 -4.46
N PHE A 99 3.38 -22.43 -4.76
CA PHE A 99 2.34 -22.37 -3.74
C PHE A 99 2.40 -23.55 -2.78
N ARG A 100 2.67 -24.76 -3.28
CA ARG A 100 2.87 -25.94 -2.42
C ARG A 100 4.04 -25.74 -1.46
N LYS A 101 5.16 -25.21 -1.93
CA LYS A 101 6.31 -24.88 -1.06
C LYS A 101 5.95 -23.85 -0.01
N TRP A 102 5.12 -22.86 -0.35
CA TRP A 102 4.64 -21.88 0.62
C TRP A 102 3.71 -22.52 1.66
N GLU A 103 2.83 -23.43 1.26
CA GLU A 103 2.02 -24.24 2.16
C GLU A 103 2.89 -25.10 3.10
N ASP A 104 3.94 -25.74 2.57
CA ASP A 104 4.90 -26.53 3.35
C ASP A 104 5.66 -25.66 4.37
N LEU A 105 5.91 -24.38 4.04
CA LEU A 105 6.50 -23.38 4.93
C LEU A 105 5.47 -22.75 5.88
N ASN A 106 4.23 -23.26 5.90
CA ASN A 106 3.12 -22.72 6.68
C ASN A 106 2.93 -21.20 6.48
N MET A 107 3.14 -20.72 5.24
CA MET A 107 2.88 -19.33 4.85
C MET A 107 1.38 -19.08 4.76
N GLN A 108 0.88 -18.13 5.54
CA GLN A 108 -0.54 -17.80 5.58
C GLN A 108 -0.78 -16.31 5.34
N GLU A 109 -1.85 -16.01 4.60
CA GLU A 109 -2.32 -14.65 4.44
C GLU A 109 -3.15 -14.24 5.66
N VAL A 110 -2.69 -13.22 6.39
CA VAL A 110 -3.34 -12.73 7.60
C VAL A 110 -3.95 -11.35 7.32
N LYS A 111 -5.23 -11.20 7.69
CA LYS A 111 -5.93 -9.91 7.63
C LYS A 111 -5.62 -9.09 8.87
N LEU A 112 -5.12 -7.88 8.68
CA LEU A 112 -5.02 -6.86 9.71
C LEU A 112 -6.16 -5.85 9.53
N ASN A 113 -7.05 -5.79 10.52
CA ASN A 113 -8.09 -4.75 10.66
C ASN A 113 -8.95 -4.51 9.40
N ASN A 114 -9.24 -5.55 8.61
CA ASN A 114 -10.09 -5.52 7.40
C ASN A 114 -9.60 -4.65 6.22
N GLU A 115 -8.48 -3.94 6.36
CA GLU A 115 -7.98 -3.01 5.32
C GLU A 115 -6.64 -3.47 4.72
N CYS A 116 -5.89 -4.31 5.43
CA CYS A 116 -4.56 -4.75 4.99
C CYS A 116 -4.39 -6.26 5.11
N HIS A 117 -3.70 -6.85 4.14
CA HIS A 117 -3.33 -8.26 4.10
C HIS A 117 -1.81 -8.38 4.08
N TYR A 118 -1.25 -9.33 4.83
CA TYR A 118 0.18 -9.64 4.79
C TYR A 118 0.43 -11.14 4.87
N LEU A 119 1.57 -11.60 4.35
CA LEU A 119 2.00 -12.98 4.47
C LEU A 119 2.76 -13.17 5.79
N ARG A 120 2.36 -14.16 6.58
CA ARG A 120 3.02 -14.58 7.82
C ARG A 120 3.62 -15.98 7.63
N ILE A 121 4.82 -16.19 8.16
CA ILE A 121 5.47 -17.51 8.28
C ILE A 121 5.56 -17.81 9.77
N ASP A 122 4.98 -18.92 10.21
CA ASP A 122 5.11 -19.40 11.58
C ASP A 122 6.26 -20.41 11.62
N LEU A 123 7.42 -19.97 12.16
CA LEU A 123 8.65 -20.78 12.34
C LEU A 123 8.59 -21.65 13.61
#